data_AF-A0A381ZD99-F1
#
_entry.id   AF-A0A381ZD99-F1
#
_cell.length_a   1.000
_cell.length_b   1.000
_cell.length_c   1.000
_cell.angle_alpha   90.00
_cell.angle_beta   90.00
_cell.angle_gamma   90.00
#
_symmetry.space_group_name_H-M   'P 1'
#
loop_
_entity.id
_entity.type
_entity.pdbx_description
1 polymer ?
#
loop_
_entity_poly.entity_id
_entity_poly.type
_entity_poly.pdbx_seq_one_letter_code
_entity_poly.pdbx_strand_id
1 'polypeptide(L)' 'VEMLKSEILREKIESQSLVRVVGAFDALSAKLIEVHDFDAVWAGSFAISATHALPDASILTMTEFLTATSS' A
#
# COMPACT_ATOMS: atom_id res chain seq x y z
N VAL A 1 -22.62 -1.40 -11.07
CA VAL A 1 -22.36 -0.87 -9.71
C VAL A 1 -20.86 -0.90 -9.55
N GLU A 2 -20.25 0.22 -9.18
CA GLU A 2 -18.81 0.28 -8.96
C GLU A 2 -18.46 -0.53 -7.71
N MET A 3 -17.54 -1.49 -7.82
CA MET A 3 -17.11 -2.31 -6.68
C MET A 3 -16.14 -1.52 -5.82
N LEU A 4 -16.23 -1.70 -4.50
CA LEU A 4 -15.29 -1.14 -3.54
C LEU A 4 -13.93 -1.84 -3.67
N LYS A 5 -12.84 -1.11 -3.40
CA LYS A 5 -11.48 -1.70 -3.37
C LYS A 5 -11.35 -2.88 -2.40
N SER A 6 -12.11 -2.86 -1.30
CA SER A 6 -12.17 -3.96 -0.33
C SER A 6 -12.84 -5.21 -0.90
N GLU A 7 -13.83 -5.05 -1.78
CA GLU A 7 -14.51 -6.17 -2.46
C GLU A 7 -13.58 -6.79 -3.50
N ILE A 8 -12.88 -5.95 -4.28
CA ILE A 8 -11.87 -6.40 -5.25
C ILE A 8 -10.77 -7.20 -4.56
N LEU A 9 -10.24 -6.70 -3.43
CA LEU A 9 -9.19 -7.42 -2.69
C LEU A 9 -9.68 -8.77 -2.17
N ARG A 10 -10.90 -8.82 -1.63
CA ARG A 10 -11.49 -10.06 -1.14
C ARG A 10 -11.64 -11.09 -2.27
N GLU A 11 -12.17 -10.66 -3.41
CA GLU A 11 -12.33 -11.51 -4.59
C GLU A 11 -10.99 -12.06 -5.07
N LYS A 12 -9.93 -11.23 -5.11
CA LYS A 12 -8.58 -11.68 -5.47
C LYS A 12 -8.03 -12.73 -4.50
N ILE A 13 -8.20 -12.53 -3.19
CA ILE A 13 -7.75 -13.47 -2.16
C ILE A 13 -8.50 -14.81 -2.25
N GLU A 14 -9.80 -14.78 -2.57
CA GLU A 14 -10.63 -15.99 -2.66
C GLU A 14 -10.46 -16.74 -3.98
N SER A 15 -10.19 -16.03 -5.08
CA SER A 15 -10.13 -16.60 -6.44
C SER A 15 -8.73 -17.00 -6.91
N GLN A 16 -7.67 -16.33 -6.43
CA GLN A 16 -6.30 -16.58 -6.87
C GLN A 16 -5.56 -17.50 -5.90
N SER A 17 -4.69 -18.36 -6.42
CA SER A 17 -3.79 -19.19 -5.60
C SER A 17 -2.66 -18.38 -4.94
N LEU A 18 -2.33 -17.21 -5.49
CA LEU A 18 -1.33 -16.29 -4.97
C LEU A 18 -1.70 -14.85 -5.32
N VAL A 19 -1.78 -13.99 -4.30
CA VAL A 19 -1.94 -12.54 -4.44
C VAL A 19 -0.58 -11.88 -4.24
N ARG A 20 -0.07 -11.18 -5.26
CA ARG A 20 1.23 -10.49 -5.19
C ARG A 20 1.04 -9.07 -4.68
N VAL A 21 1.57 -8.81 -3.50
CA VAL A 21 1.50 -7.49 -2.84
C VAL A 21 2.89 -6.87 -2.79
N VAL A 22 3.02 -5.63 -3.25
CA VAL A 22 4.32 -4.93 -3.28
C VAL A 22 4.29 -3.70 -2.39
N GLY A 23 5.39 -3.47 -1.68
CA GLY A 23 5.55 -2.32 -0.80
C GLY A 23 5.65 -1.00 -1.57
N ALA A 24 4.84 -0.02 -1.19
CA ALA A 24 4.96 1.38 -1.62
C ALA A 24 5.21 2.28 -0.41
N PHE A 25 5.94 3.36 -0.63
CA PHE A 25 6.22 4.39 0.38
C PHE A 25 5.79 5.79 -0.04
N ASP A 26 5.34 5.95 -1.29
CA ASP A 26 4.77 7.18 -1.86
C ASP A 26 3.78 6.85 -3.00
N ALA A 27 3.08 7.88 -3.51
CA ALA A 27 2.11 7.70 -4.60
C ALA A 27 2.76 7.26 -5.93
N LEU A 28 4.00 7.66 -6.19
CA LEU A 28 4.71 7.33 -7.42
C LEU A 28 5.11 5.85 -7.46
N SER A 29 5.64 5.32 -6.36
CA SER A 29 5.93 3.89 -6.20
C SER A 29 4.65 3.05 -6.28
N ALA A 30 3.55 3.50 -5.68
CA ALA A 30 2.25 2.85 -5.85
C ALA A 30 1.79 2.81 -7.32
N LYS A 31 1.97 3.92 -8.06
CA LYS A 31 1.62 3.96 -9.49
C LYS A 31 2.47 3.01 -10.33
N LEU A 32 3.76 2.88 -10.00
CA LEU A 32 4.65 1.95 -10.67
C LEU A 32 4.21 0.49 -10.45
N ILE A 33 3.77 0.15 -9.24
CA ILE A 33 3.23 -1.18 -8.92
C ILE A 33 1.96 -1.48 -9.74
N GLU A 34 1.08 -0.49 -9.91
CA GLU A 34 -0.11 -0.62 -10.76
C GLU A 34 0.26 -0.88 -12.22
N VAL A 35 1.25 -0.16 -12.77
CA VAL A 35 1.72 -0.33 -14.16
C VAL A 35 2.37 -1.69 -14.41
N HIS A 36 2.96 -2.30 -13.37
CA HIS A 36 3.57 -3.64 -13.45
C HIS A 36 2.60 -4.78 -13.16
N ASP A 37 1.29 -4.51 -13.10
CA ASP A 37 0.22 -5.52 -13.03
C ASP A 37 0.33 -6.43 -11.79
N PHE A 38 0.68 -5.82 -10.65
CA PHE A 38 0.62 -6.46 -9.34
C PHE A 38 -0.78 -6.42 -8.76
N ASP A 39 -1.06 -7.35 -7.83
CA ASP A 39 -2.43 -7.59 -7.39
C ASP A 39 -2.89 -6.57 -6.34
N ALA A 40 -1.98 -6.09 -5.49
CA ALA A 40 -2.24 -5.06 -4.48
C ALA A 40 -0.97 -4.29 -4.07
N VAL A 41 -1.17 -3.16 -3.39
CA VAL A 41 -0.11 -2.31 -2.82
C VAL A 41 -0.11 -2.42 -1.30
N TRP A 42 1.08 -2.49 -0.70
CA TRP A 42 1.29 -2.46 0.75
C TRP A 42 1.97 -1.16 1.18
N ALA A 43 1.24 -0.30 1.88
CA ALA A 43 1.80 0.89 2.50
C ALA A 43 2.47 0.52 3.84
N GLY A 44 3.77 0.19 3.79
CA GLY A 44 4.51 -0.30 4.96
C GLY A 44 5.00 0.83 5.86
N SER A 45 4.70 0.75 7.17
CA SER A 45 5.20 1.70 8.19
C SER A 45 6.71 1.86 8.15
N PHE A 46 7.42 0.76 7.94
CA PHE A 46 8.87 0.73 7.83
C PHE A 46 9.39 1.60 6.69
N ALA A 47 8.86 1.40 5.48
CA ALA A 47 9.30 2.12 4.29
C ALA A 47 8.90 3.61 4.37
N ILE A 48 7.69 3.90 4.86
CA ILE A 48 7.22 5.29 5.05
C ILE A 48 8.08 6.02 6.10
N SER A 49 8.43 5.37 7.21
CA SER A 49 9.32 5.94 8.23
C SER A 49 10.72 6.23 7.68
N ALA A 50 11.24 5.31 6.86
CA ALA A 50 12.54 5.48 6.22
C ALA A 50 12.59 6.70 5.27
N THR A 51 11.50 7.05 4.58
CA THR A 51 11.45 8.29 3.76
C THR A 51 11.61 9.56 4.59
N HIS A 52 11.27 9.52 5.88
CA HIS A 52 11.43 10.61 6.84
C HIS A 52 12.74 10.53 7.62
N ALA A 53 13.66 9.62 7.25
CA ALA A 53 14.90 9.33 7.97
C ALA A 53 14.71 8.96 9.45
N LEU A 54 13.57 8.33 9.78
CA LEU A 54 13.23 7.87 11.12
C LEU A 54 13.18 6.33 11.16
N PRO A 55 13.58 5.71 12.29
CA PRO A 55 13.34 4.28 12.48
C PRO A 55 11.84 4.00 12.67
N ASP A 56 11.41 2.80 12.28
CA ASP A 56 10.04 2.31 12.51
C ASP A 56 9.84 1.95 13.99
N ALA A 57 9.63 2.97 14.80
CA ALA A 57 9.48 2.87 16.25
C ALA A 57 8.30 3.71 16.77
N SER A 58 7.24 3.82 15.96
CA SER A 58 6.04 4.63 16.26
C SER A 58 6.35 6.12 16.51
N ILE A 59 7.39 6.63 15.84
CA ILE A 59 7.78 8.04 15.91
C ILE A 59 6.91 8.88 14.97
N LEU A 60 6.65 8.36 13.76
CA LEU A 60 5.67 8.95 12.87
C LEU A 60 4.27 8.82 13.47
N THR A 61 3.51 9.90 13.37
CA THR A 61 2.12 10.01 13.77
C THR A 61 1.21 9.29 12.77
N MET A 62 0.01 8.92 13.23
CA MET A 62 -0.99 8.34 12.33
C MET A 62 -1.34 9.28 11.18
N THR A 63 -1.40 10.60 11.43
CA THR A 63 -1.70 11.59 10.39
C THR A 63 -0.66 11.55 9.26
N GLU A 64 0.62 11.35 9.56
CA GLU A 64 1.66 11.22 8.54
C GLU A 64 1.47 9.95 7.69
N PHE A 65 1.14 8.81 8.31
CA PHE A 65 0.77 7.59 7.59
C PHE A 65 -0.51 7.77 6.75
N LEU A 66 -1.50 8.49 7.26
CA LEU A 66 -2.74 8.76 6.54
C LEU A 66 -2.48 9.64 5.32
N THR A 67 -1.66 10.69 5.44
CA THR A 67 -1.29 11.55 4.32
C THR A 67 -0.59 10.76 3.21
N ALA A 68 0.32 9.84 3.57
CA ALA A 68 1.02 8.99 2.63
C ALA A 68 0.11 7.96 1.90
N THR A 69 -1.06 7.64 2.46
CA THR A 69 -1.99 6.62 1.93
C THR A 69 -3.29 7.18 1.36
N SER A 70 -3.57 8.46 1.60
CA SER A 70 -4.74 9.17 1.06
C SER A 70 -4.48 9.81 -0.30
N SER A 71 -3.22 9.82 -0.75
CA SER A 71 -2.79 10.46 -2.00
C SER A 71 -3.01 9.60 -3.24
#